data_AF-A0A3D0DFF8-F1
#
_entry.id   AF-A0A3D0DFF8-F1
#
_cell.length_a   1.000
_cell.length_b   1.000
_cell.length_c   1.000
_cell.angle_alpha   90.00
_cell.angle_beta   90.00
_cell.angle_gamma   90.00
#
_symmetry.space_group_name_H-M   'P 1'
#
loop_
_entity.id
_entity.type
_entity.pdbx_description
1 polymer ?
#
loop_
_entity_poly.entity_id
_entity_poly.type
_entity_poly.pdbx_seq_one_letter_code
_entity_poly.pdbx_strand_id
1 'polypeptide(L)'
;MNALYRPGPLDAKMIDVYIECKHGKKEIEYVHPILEEILKDTYGVIVFQEQVLKIARELGGYTLGEADILRKAMGKKQADVMAEQKGKFIEGAAGRKIDKKTAEKIFDQIETFGRYGFVKAHSACYAYVAYQTAYLKVHYPVEFMAALL
;
A
#
# COMPACT_ATOMS: atom_id res chain seq x y z
N MET A 1 -5.53 4.85 -9.15
CA MET A 1 -4.96 6.13 -9.63
C MET A 1 -5.01 7.19 -8.52
N ASN A 2 -6.18 7.46 -7.93
CA ASN A 2 -6.35 8.38 -6.80
C ASN A 2 -5.40 8.16 -5.60
N ALA A 3 -5.07 6.90 -5.26
CA ALA A 3 -4.09 6.61 -4.20
C ALA A 3 -2.64 6.96 -4.57
N LEU A 4 -2.30 6.90 -5.86
CA LEU A 4 -0.94 7.09 -6.37
C LEU A 4 -0.66 8.55 -6.74
N TYR A 5 -1.61 9.28 -7.31
CA TYR A 5 -1.41 10.65 -7.79
C TYR A 5 -1.42 11.69 -6.66
N ARG A 6 -0.38 11.66 -5.81
CA ARG A 6 -0.17 12.52 -4.64
C ARG A 6 1.31 12.90 -4.54
N PRO A 7 1.70 14.03 -3.89
CA PRO A 7 3.10 14.44 -3.81
C PRO A 7 4.05 13.36 -3.29
N GLY A 8 3.60 12.61 -2.26
CA GLY A 8 4.39 11.55 -1.66
C GLY A 8 4.84 10.42 -2.60
N PRO A 9 3.91 9.67 -3.20
CA PRO A 9 4.26 8.62 -4.16
C PRO A 9 5.00 9.14 -5.42
N LEU A 10 4.79 10.40 -5.81
CA LEU A 10 5.55 11.06 -6.88
C LEU A 10 7.01 11.25 -6.47
N ASP A 11 7.27 11.84 -5.31
CA ASP A 11 8.62 12.10 -4.79
C ASP A 11 9.41 10.80 -4.58
N ALA A 12 8.71 9.74 -4.16
CA ALA A 12 9.30 8.42 -3.91
C ALA A 12 9.47 7.56 -5.19
N LYS A 13 9.21 8.11 -6.39
CA LYS A 13 9.21 7.38 -7.69
C LYS A 13 8.38 6.09 -7.68
N MET A 14 7.41 5.97 -6.77
CA MET A 14 6.59 4.76 -6.64
C MET A 14 5.65 4.60 -7.83
N ILE A 15 5.21 5.73 -8.41
CA ILE A 15 4.37 5.73 -9.60
C ILE A 15 5.12 5.17 -10.81
N ASP A 16 6.39 5.54 -10.97
CA ASP A 16 7.21 5.07 -12.10
C ASP A 16 7.36 3.54 -12.04
N VAL A 17 7.72 3.00 -10.88
CA VAL A 17 7.81 1.54 -10.67
C VAL A 17 6.46 0.87 -10.93
N TYR A 18 5.36 1.44 -10.42
CA TYR A 18 4.02 0.89 -10.66
C TYR A 18 3.68 0.84 -12.15
N ILE A 19 3.97 1.91 -12.92
CA ILE A 19 3.70 2.00 -14.35
C ILE A 19 4.59 1.03 -15.14
N GLU A 20 5.89 1.00 -14.86
CA GLU A 20 6.85 0.14 -15.54
C GLU A 20 6.50 -1.34 -15.35
N CYS A 21 6.22 -1.75 -14.11
CA CYS A 21 5.80 -3.12 -13.81
C CYS A 21 4.45 -3.45 -14.47
N LYS A 22 3.46 -2.55 -14.39
CA LYS A 22 2.15 -2.74 -15.03
C LYS A 22 2.27 -2.96 -16.55
N HIS A 23 3.21 -2.27 -17.19
CA HIS A 23 3.42 -2.33 -18.63
C HIS A 23 4.45 -3.39 -19.05
N GLY A 24 4.94 -4.22 -18.11
CA GLY A 24 5.94 -5.26 -18.38
C GLY A 24 7.32 -4.72 -18.80
N LYS A 25 7.61 -3.44 -18.53
CA LYS A 25 8.93 -2.84 -18.79
C LYS A 25 9.94 -3.16 -17.70
N LYS A 26 9.44 -3.59 -16.53
CA LYS A 26 10.21 -3.99 -15.36
C LYS A 26 9.58 -5.23 -14.75
N GLU A 27 10.40 -6.17 -14.29
CA GLU A 27 9.92 -7.34 -13.57
C GLU A 27 9.45 -6.98 -12.16
N ILE A 28 8.41 -7.67 -11.70
CA ILE A 28 7.88 -7.49 -10.35
C ILE A 28 8.74 -8.29 -9.39
N GLU A 29 9.46 -7.58 -8.51
CA GLU A 29 10.30 -8.21 -7.49
C GLU A 29 9.57 -8.22 -6.13
N TYR A 30 9.49 -9.40 -5.52
CA TYR A 30 9.00 -9.57 -4.15
C TYR A 30 10.17 -9.94 -3.24
N VAL A 31 10.29 -9.23 -2.12
CA VAL A 31 11.32 -9.52 -1.10
C VAL A 31 11.08 -10.88 -0.43
N HIS A 32 9.82 -11.32 -0.38
CA HIS A 32 9.42 -12.61 0.17
C HIS A 32 8.16 -13.13 -0.55
N PRO A 33 7.99 -14.44 -0.80
CA PRO A 33 6.84 -15.00 -1.54
C PRO A 33 5.48 -14.59 -0.97
N ILE A 34 5.33 -14.49 0.36
CA ILE A 34 4.08 -14.05 1.01
C ILE A 34 3.63 -12.66 0.52
N LEU A 35 4.57 -11.79 0.13
CA LEU A 35 4.23 -10.45 -0.36
C LEU A 35 3.50 -10.50 -1.70
N GLU A 36 3.68 -11.54 -2.51
CA GLU A 36 3.00 -11.68 -3.78
C GLU A 36 1.48 -11.69 -3.60
N GLU A 37 0.97 -12.47 -2.65
CA GLU A 37 -0.47 -12.54 -2.38
C GLU A 37 -1.07 -11.22 -1.86
N ILE A 38 -0.24 -10.33 -1.32
CA ILE A 38 -0.65 -9.05 -0.73
C ILE A 38 -0.51 -7.90 -1.74
N LEU A 39 0.51 -7.96 -2.59
CA LEU A 39 0.97 -6.87 -3.44
C LEU A 39 0.78 -7.13 -4.94
N LYS A 40 0.28 -8.31 -5.35
CA LYS A 40 0.04 -8.63 -6.77
C LYS A 40 -0.85 -7.59 -7.48
N ASP A 41 -1.94 -7.16 -6.84
CA ASP A 41 -2.89 -6.19 -7.40
C ASP A 41 -2.26 -4.78 -7.53
N THR A 42 -1.11 -4.57 -6.92
CA THR A 42 -0.36 -3.32 -6.93
C THR A 42 1.06 -3.48 -7.47
N TYR A 43 1.32 -4.56 -8.23
CA TYR A 43 2.58 -4.82 -8.91
C TYR A 43 3.81 -4.76 -7.99
N GLY A 44 3.70 -5.33 -6.78
CA GLY A 44 4.79 -5.36 -5.79
C GLY A 44 4.98 -4.05 -5.01
N VAL A 45 4.20 -3.01 -5.30
CA VAL A 45 4.28 -1.72 -4.60
C VAL A 45 3.29 -1.70 -3.45
N ILE A 46 3.73 -1.29 -2.25
CA ILE A 46 2.82 -1.05 -1.12
C ILE A 46 2.09 0.29 -1.39
N VAL A 47 0.77 0.25 -1.52
CA VAL A 47 -0.07 1.42 -1.86
C VAL A 47 -1.11 1.72 -0.78
N PHE A 48 -1.62 0.68 -0.11
CA PHE A 48 -2.74 0.79 0.82
C PHE A 48 -2.38 0.47 2.27
N GLN A 49 -3.03 1.14 3.22
CA GLN A 49 -2.85 0.89 4.66
C GLN A 49 -3.20 -0.56 5.00
N GLU A 50 -4.23 -1.11 4.36
CA GLU A 50 -4.68 -2.49 4.53
C GLU A 50 -3.61 -3.51 4.11
N GLN A 51 -2.73 -3.16 3.15
CA GLN A 51 -1.60 -4.02 2.79
C GLN A 51 -0.57 -4.07 3.93
N VAL A 52 -0.27 -2.94 4.57
CA VAL A 52 0.64 -2.95 5.75
C VAL A 52 0.06 -3.76 6.89
N LEU A 53 -1.24 -3.61 7.19
CA LEU A 53 -1.89 -4.42 8.22
C LEU A 53 -1.78 -5.91 7.91
N LYS A 54 -1.99 -6.30 6.64
CA LYS A 54 -1.85 -7.70 6.20
C LYS A 54 -0.40 -8.17 6.28
N ILE A 55 0.59 -7.36 5.91
CA ILE A 55 2.03 -7.70 6.02
C ILE A 55 2.41 -7.89 7.50
N ALA A 56 2.00 -6.98 8.39
CA ALA A 56 2.25 -7.10 9.83
C ALA A 56 1.63 -8.38 10.41
N ARG A 57 0.40 -8.73 9.99
CA ARG A 57 -0.29 -9.95 10.42
C ARG A 57 0.33 -11.22 9.87
N GLU A 58 0.71 -11.26 8.59
CA GLU A 58 1.16 -12.46 7.87
C GLU A 58 2.68 -12.71 7.96
N LEU A 59 3.49 -11.68 8.20
CA LEU A 59 4.93 -11.83 8.45
C LEU A 59 5.30 -11.58 9.91
N GLY A 60 4.77 -10.54 10.54
CA GLY A 60 5.18 -10.13 11.89
C GLY A 60 4.44 -10.79 13.05
N GLY A 61 3.44 -11.63 12.81
CA GLY A 61 2.69 -12.26 13.92
C GLY A 61 1.62 -11.39 14.59
N TYR A 62 1.35 -10.20 14.06
CA TYR A 62 0.54 -9.19 14.74
C TYR A 62 -0.93 -9.62 14.88
N THR A 63 -1.53 -9.34 16.04
CA THR A 63 -2.98 -9.24 16.17
C THR A 63 -3.50 -8.01 15.41
N LEU A 64 -4.82 -7.94 15.16
CA LEU A 64 -5.43 -6.76 14.53
C LEU A 64 -5.20 -5.48 15.35
N GLY A 65 -5.19 -5.58 16.68
CA GLY A 65 -4.95 -4.44 17.57
C GLY A 65 -3.51 -3.91 17.46
N GLU A 66 -2.53 -4.81 17.47
CA GLU A 66 -1.12 -4.44 17.31
C GLU A 66 -0.85 -3.84 15.94
N ALA A 67 -1.48 -4.39 14.89
CA ALA A 67 -1.30 -3.88 13.53
C ALA A 67 -1.83 -2.44 13.40
N ASP A 68 -2.92 -2.09 14.11
CA ASP A 68 -3.42 -0.71 14.16
C ASP A 68 -2.49 0.22 14.96
N ILE A 69 -1.80 -0.27 16.00
CA ILE A 69 -0.77 0.51 16.71
C ILE A 69 0.36 0.88 15.74
N LEU A 70 0.88 -0.08 14.98
CA LEU A 70 1.87 0.17 13.93
C LEU A 70 1.35 1.20 12.91
N ARG A 71 0.10 1.03 12.45
CA ARG A 71 -0.54 1.97 11.50
C ARG A 71 -0.61 3.40 12.04
N LYS A 72 -0.98 3.58 13.30
CA LYS A 72 -1.05 4.89 13.96
C LYS A 72 0.34 5.50 14.16
N ALA A 73 1.31 4.71 14.57
CA ALA A 73 2.70 5.15 14.77
C ALA A 73 3.31 5.69 13.47
N MET A 74 3.09 5.01 12.35
CA MET A 74 3.48 5.46 11.01
C MET A 74 2.87 6.82 10.65
N GLY A 75 1.55 6.97 10.85
CA GLY A 75 0.85 8.22 10.53
C GLY A 75 1.31 9.41 11.37
N LYS A 76 1.71 9.16 12.64
CA LYS A 76 2.20 10.19 13.56
C LYS A 76 3.72 10.39 13.52
N LYS A 77 4.47 9.58 12.77
CA LYS A 77 5.94 9.61 12.67
C LYS A 77 6.64 9.48 14.03
N GLN A 78 6.13 8.61 14.90
CA GLN A 78 6.69 8.36 16.24
C GLN A 78 7.89 7.42 16.14
N ALA A 79 9.11 7.95 16.07
CA ALA A 79 10.33 7.19 15.82
C ALA A 79 10.63 6.14 16.90
N ASP A 80 10.38 6.49 18.16
CA ASP A 80 10.46 5.62 19.33
C ASP A 80 9.53 4.41 19.22
N VAL A 81 8.25 4.66 18.90
CA VAL A 81 7.26 3.59 18.72
C VAL A 81 7.60 2.74 17.49
N MET A 82 8.05 3.36 16.39
CA MET A 82 8.46 2.62 15.19
C MET A 82 9.64 1.68 15.46
N ALA A 83 10.62 2.10 16.26
CA ALA A 83 11.73 1.24 16.65
C ALA A 83 11.28 0.04 17.50
N GLU A 84 10.35 0.25 18.44
CA GLU A 84 9.74 -0.84 19.21
C GLU A 84 8.98 -1.82 18.29
N GLN A 85 8.19 -1.29 17.35
CA GLN A 85 7.47 -2.09 16.38
C GLN A 85 8.40 -2.85 15.44
N LYS A 86 9.55 -2.28 15.06
CA LYS A 86 10.56 -2.97 14.25
C LYS A 86 11.09 -4.20 14.98
N GLY A 87 11.39 -4.07 16.27
CA GLY A 87 11.83 -5.18 17.11
C GLY A 87 10.79 -6.31 17.14
N LYS A 88 9.53 -5.97 17.46
CA LYS A 88 8.41 -6.93 17.49
C LYS A 88 8.18 -7.61 16.14
N PHE A 89 8.25 -6.86 15.04
CA PHE A 89 8.10 -7.41 13.69
C PHE A 89 9.20 -8.42 13.35
N ILE A 90 10.46 -8.10 13.66
CA ILE A 90 11.59 -9.00 13.41
C ILE A 90 11.48 -10.27 14.26
N GLU A 91 11.11 -10.15 15.53
CA GLU A 91 10.92 -11.29 16.43
C GLU A 91 9.77 -12.20 15.94
N GLY A 92 8.63 -11.62 15.58
CA GLY A 92 7.51 -12.36 15.03
C GLY A 92 7.83 -13.02 13.68
N ALA A 93 8.59 -12.35 12.83
CA ALA A 93 9.08 -12.89 11.57
C ALA A 93 10.04 -14.07 11.79
N ALA A 94 10.92 -13.99 12.79
CA ALA A 94 11.80 -15.10 13.17
C ALA A 94 11.00 -16.33 13.62
N GLY A 95 9.93 -16.14 14.41
CA GLY A 95 8.99 -17.20 14.78
C GLY A 95 8.29 -17.87 13.58
N ARG A 96 8.28 -17.22 12.43
CA ARG A 96 7.74 -17.71 11.15
C ARG A 96 8.81 -18.14 10.15
N LYS A 97 10.05 -18.31 10.61
CA LYS A 97 11.21 -18.76 9.81
C LYS A 97 11.57 -17.79 8.67
N ILE A 98 11.27 -16.51 8.82
CA ILE A 98 11.74 -15.45 7.92
C ILE A 98 13.06 -14.94 8.48
N ASP A 99 14.09 -14.87 7.64
CA ASP A 99 15.39 -14.38 8.08
C ASP A 99 15.34 -12.89 8.45
N LYS A 100 16.20 -12.49 9.38
CA LYS A 100 16.25 -11.13 9.91
C LYS A 100 16.45 -10.08 8.82
N LYS A 101 17.29 -10.35 7.81
CA LYS A 101 17.63 -9.38 6.75
C LYS A 101 16.41 -9.13 5.86
N THR A 102 15.68 -10.18 5.52
CA THR A 102 14.39 -10.09 4.81
C THR A 102 13.36 -9.33 5.63
N ALA A 103 13.21 -9.64 6.92
CA ALA A 103 12.28 -8.95 7.80
C ALA A 103 12.60 -7.45 7.93
N GLU A 104 13.87 -7.09 8.12
CA GLU A 104 14.33 -5.70 8.16
C GLU A 104 14.02 -4.96 6.87
N LYS A 105 14.35 -5.55 5.71
CA LYS A 105 14.07 -4.95 4.40
C LYS A 105 12.58 -4.70 4.18
N ILE A 106 11.72 -5.62 4.61
CA ILE A 106 10.26 -5.47 4.52
C ILE A 106 9.76 -4.37 5.46
N PHE A 107 10.27 -4.32 6.69
CA PHE A 107 9.89 -3.27 7.63
C PHE A 107 10.31 -1.89 7.16
N ASP A 108 11.50 -1.75 6.56
CA ASP A 108 11.98 -0.48 6.00
C ASP A 108 11.09 0.00 4.83
N GLN A 109 10.56 -0.94 4.02
CA GLN A 109 9.56 -0.62 3.00
C GLN A 109 8.24 -0.13 3.63
N ILE A 110 7.80 -0.75 4.72
CA ILE A 110 6.61 -0.32 5.49
C ILE A 110 6.81 1.10 6.03
N GLU A 111 7.98 1.39 6.63
CA GLU A 111 8.29 2.70 7.21
C GLU A 111 8.32 3.81 6.14
N THR A 112 8.97 3.52 5.00
CA THR A 112 9.00 4.43 3.85
C THR A 112 7.59 4.71 3.33
N PHE A 113 6.75 3.68 3.30
CA PHE A 113 5.35 3.78 2.88
C PHE A 113 4.45 4.51 3.88
N GLY A 114 4.71 4.41 5.20
CA GLY A 114 3.86 4.95 6.26
C GLY A 114 3.55 6.45 6.13
N ARG A 115 4.39 7.18 5.40
CA ARG A 115 4.20 8.61 5.08
C ARG A 115 3.12 8.87 4.02
N TYR A 116 2.80 7.88 3.20
CA TYR A 116 2.07 8.07 1.94
C TYR A 116 0.90 7.11 1.74
N GLY A 117 0.74 6.14 2.63
CA GLY A 117 -0.31 5.14 2.52
C GLY A 117 -1.72 5.70 2.49
N PHE A 118 -2.54 5.11 1.62
CA PHE A 118 -3.93 5.50 1.42
C PHE A 118 -4.88 4.41 1.91
N VAL A 119 -6.11 4.78 2.29
CA VAL A 119 -7.12 3.80 2.72
C VAL A 119 -7.78 3.20 1.48
N LYS A 120 -7.68 1.87 1.28
CA LYS A 120 -8.22 1.18 0.11
C LYS A 120 -9.74 1.32 0.01
N ALA A 121 -10.45 1.19 1.14
CA ALA A 121 -11.91 1.31 1.14
C ALA A 121 -12.37 2.69 0.63
N HIS A 122 -11.77 3.77 1.14
CA HIS A 122 -12.05 5.13 0.68
C HIS A 122 -11.68 5.31 -0.80
N SER A 123 -10.52 4.77 -1.20
CA SER A 123 -10.07 4.76 -2.59
C SER A 123 -11.08 4.11 -3.53
N ALA A 124 -11.67 2.98 -3.12
CA ALA A 124 -12.59 2.20 -3.92
C ALA A 124 -13.93 2.92 -4.10
N CYS A 125 -14.49 3.49 -3.02
CA CYS A 125 -15.76 4.22 -3.11
C CYS A 125 -15.68 5.40 -4.09
N TYR A 126 -14.61 6.19 -4.03
CA TYR A 126 -14.41 7.31 -4.97
C TYR A 126 -14.09 6.84 -6.38
N ALA A 127 -13.33 5.75 -6.54
CA ALA A 127 -13.06 5.17 -7.84
C ALA A 127 -14.33 4.66 -8.52
N TYR A 128 -15.29 4.14 -7.75
CA TYR A 128 -16.58 3.69 -8.28
C TYR A 128 -17.39 4.85 -8.86
N VAL A 129 -17.50 5.98 -8.14
CA VAL A 129 -18.18 7.18 -8.64
C VAL A 129 -17.46 7.72 -9.89
N ALA A 130 -16.12 7.79 -9.86
CA ALA A 130 -15.34 8.24 -11.02
C ALA A 130 -15.54 7.34 -12.25
N TYR A 131 -15.67 6.02 -12.04
CA TYR A 131 -15.97 5.08 -13.10
C TYR A 131 -17.38 5.30 -13.66
N GLN A 132 -18.37 5.52 -12.80
CA GLN A 132 -19.75 5.81 -13.23
C GLN A 132 -19.82 7.10 -14.05
N THR A 133 -19.14 8.17 -13.62
CA THR A 133 -19.13 9.43 -14.38
C THR A 133 -18.39 9.28 -15.70
N ALA A 134 -17.27 8.53 -15.74
CA ALA A 134 -16.58 8.21 -16.99
C ALA A 134 -17.47 7.39 -17.94
N TYR A 135 -18.20 6.39 -17.41
CA TYR A 135 -19.13 5.58 -18.19
C TYR A 135 -20.25 6.43 -18.81
N LEU A 136 -20.88 7.29 -18.00
CA LEU A 136 -21.91 8.20 -18.49
C LEU A 136 -21.36 9.18 -19.54
N LYS A 137 -20.17 9.73 -19.32
CA LYS A 137 -19.52 10.61 -20.29
C LYS A 137 -19.23 9.93 -21.63
N VAL A 138 -18.94 8.62 -21.64
CA VAL A 138 -18.67 7.86 -22.87
C VAL A 138 -19.95 7.43 -23.58
N HIS A 139 -20.96 6.97 -22.84
CA HIS A 139 -22.15 6.34 -23.41
C HIS A 139 -23.37 7.26 -23.52
N TYR A 140 -23.43 8.33 -22.72
CA TYR A 140 -24.51 9.33 -22.69
C TYR A 140 -23.92 10.76 -22.61
N PRO A 141 -23.08 11.14 -23.59
CA PRO A 141 -22.29 12.37 -23.49
C PRO A 141 -23.16 13.64 -23.45
N VAL A 142 -24.28 13.68 -24.18
CA VAL A 142 -25.14 14.87 -24.24
C VAL A 142 -25.85 15.06 -22.90
N GLU A 143 -26.44 14.01 -22.36
CA GLU A 143 -27.15 14.02 -21.08
C GLU A 143 -26.18 14.29 -19.93
N PHE A 144 -25.01 13.66 -19.94
CA PHE A 144 -23.99 13.86 -18.93
C PHE A 144 -23.46 15.31 -18.93
N MET A 145 -23.15 15.87 -20.11
CA MET A 145 -22.68 17.25 -20.20
C MET A 145 -23.79 18.27 -19.88
N ALA A 146 -25.04 17.99 -20.25
CA ALA A 146 -26.18 18.82 -19.88
C ALA A 146 -26.45 18.83 -18.37
N ALA A 147 -26.21 17.71 -17.67
CA ALA A 147 -26.31 17.65 -16.22
C ALA A 147 -25.12 18.30 -15.49
N LEU A 148 -24.00 18.52 -16.19
CA LEU A 148 -22.76 19.06 -15.62
C LEU A 148 -22.66 20.59 -15.72
N LEU A 149 -23.22 21.19 -16.78
CA LEU A 149 -23.20 22.63 -17.10
C LEU A 149 -24.26 23.40 -16.32
#